data_AF-A0A5N1IKX9-F1
#
_entry.id   AF-A0A5N1IKX9-F1
#
_cell.length_a   1.000
_cell.length_b   1.000
_cell.length_c   1.000
_cell.angle_alpha   90.00
_cell.angle_beta   90.00
_cell.angle_gamma   90.00
#
_symmetry.space_group_name_H-M   'P 1'
#
loop_
_entity.id
_entity.type
_entity.pdbx_description
1 polymer ?
#
loop_
_entity_poly.entity_id
_entity_poly.type
_entity_poly.pdbx_seq_one_letter_code
_entity_poly.pdbx_strand_id
1 'polypeptide(L)'
;MRKVLLSVFFFLLLAFTCRAQELNCEVTINTEQLQQTADKRLFTDMRNQIFNYMNNTRWTNDVYKLEERINCKLFITITSMPEIGSYRANVQVISSRPVYGTSYETIVLSNIDKDWAFEFTNAQPLQYSENSFTSNLASLLSFYAYLIIGMDMDTFAEKGGSRAYDRAVDVMNNVVAQGQNNPGWKAFEGTRNRYWLVTNLQDPQLEPVRSALYTYHRTGMDVFATKPEDTRVNILNALRGIQQVSRLKPGTAIVRNFFEAKSGELVNVLRGAAPADKQAAFLLLSEIDPTNTTTYSGILK
;
A
#
# COMPACT_ATOMS: atom_id res chain seq x y z
N MET A 1 37.47 10.29 36.81
CA MET A 1 36.58 9.12 36.55
C MET A 1 35.11 9.51 36.38
N ARG A 2 34.47 10.20 37.34
CA ARG A 2 33.05 10.60 37.25
C ARG A 2 32.67 11.46 36.03
N LYS A 3 33.56 12.37 35.58
CA LYS A 3 33.37 13.19 34.36
C LYS A 3 33.48 12.39 33.05
N VAL A 4 34.31 11.34 33.03
CA VAL A 4 34.47 10.46 31.85
C VAL A 4 33.25 9.55 31.71
N LEU A 5 32.73 9.01 32.82
CA LEU A 5 31.47 8.26 32.85
C LEU A 5 30.26 9.10 32.38
N LEU A 6 30.19 10.37 32.76
CA LEU A 6 29.14 11.30 32.29
C LEU A 6 29.26 11.61 30.79
N SER A 7 30.47 11.78 30.24
CA SER A 7 30.66 11.97 28.80
C SER A 7 30.33 10.71 27.99
N VAL A 8 30.67 9.51 28.50
CA VAL A 8 30.31 8.24 27.85
C VAL A 8 28.80 8.01 27.88
N PHE A 9 28.13 8.34 29.00
CA PHE A 9 26.67 8.27 29.10
C PHE A 9 25.96 9.26 28.16
N PHE A 10 26.51 10.47 28.00
CA PHE A 10 26.00 11.47 27.04
C PHE A 10 26.21 11.05 25.58
N PHE A 11 27.34 10.41 25.25
CA PHE A 11 27.56 9.83 23.92
C PHE A 11 26.67 8.62 23.64
N LEU A 12 26.34 7.80 24.66
CA LEU A 12 25.36 6.72 24.52
C LEU A 12 23.95 7.24 24.26
N LEU A 13 23.56 8.37 24.87
CA LEU A 13 22.25 8.99 24.67
C LEU A 13 22.10 9.61 23.27
N LEU A 14 23.18 10.10 22.67
CA LEU A 14 23.19 10.60 21.28
C LEU A 14 23.09 9.47 20.24
N ALA A 15 23.47 8.23 20.58
CA ALA A 15 23.32 7.08 19.69
C ALA A 15 21.87 6.59 19.54
N PHE A 16 20.94 7.07 20.39
CA PHE A 16 19.53 6.69 20.34
C PHE A 16 18.65 7.58 19.45
N THR A 17 19.22 8.47 18.63
CA THR A 17 18.44 9.17 17.61
C THR A 17 18.20 8.25 16.40
N CYS A 18 17.46 7.17 16.62
CA CYS A 18 16.96 6.33 15.54
C CYS A 18 15.85 7.08 14.81
N ARG A 19 16.21 7.85 13.78
CA ARG A 19 15.27 8.30 12.76
C ARG A 19 15.01 7.12 11.81
N ALA A 20 14.25 6.14 12.28
CA ALA A 20 13.63 5.18 11.38
C ALA A 20 12.51 5.93 10.65
N GLN A 21 12.65 6.04 9.34
CA GLN A 21 11.66 6.56 8.42
C GLN A 21 11.58 5.50 7.32
N GLU A 22 10.55 4.68 7.39
CA GLU A 22 10.38 3.51 6.53
C GLU A 22 9.87 3.92 5.14
N LEU A 23 9.16 5.04 5.07
CA LEU A 23 8.50 5.52 3.85
C LEU A 23 9.27 6.68 3.21
N ASN A 24 9.24 6.68 1.87
CA ASN A 24 9.56 7.80 1.02
C ASN A 24 8.28 8.17 0.23
N CYS A 25 7.38 8.89 0.90
CA CYS A 25 6.05 9.20 0.43
C CYS A 25 5.98 10.58 -0.24
N GLU A 26 5.63 10.61 -1.52
CA GLU A 26 5.22 11.83 -2.22
C GLU A 26 3.73 12.10 -1.99
N VAL A 27 3.37 13.37 -1.75
CA VAL A 27 1.97 13.77 -1.50
C VAL A 27 1.59 14.89 -2.46
N THR A 28 0.55 14.63 -3.24
CA THR A 28 -0.05 15.59 -4.16
C THR A 28 -1.50 15.80 -3.78
N ILE A 29 -1.92 17.06 -3.65
CA ILE A 29 -3.32 17.42 -3.41
C ILE A 29 -3.85 18.17 -4.62
N ASN A 30 -4.89 17.64 -5.26
CA ASN A 30 -5.65 18.30 -6.31
C ASN A 30 -6.98 18.82 -5.73
N THR A 31 -7.26 20.10 -5.96
CA THR A 31 -8.48 20.79 -5.51
C THR A 31 -9.31 21.36 -6.66
N GLU A 32 -9.03 21.01 -7.91
CA GLU A 32 -9.70 21.55 -9.11
C GLU A 32 -11.21 21.27 -9.12
N GLN A 33 -11.66 20.22 -8.43
CA GLN A 33 -13.08 19.88 -8.32
C GLN A 33 -13.84 20.72 -7.30
N LEU A 34 -13.14 21.48 -6.44
CA LEU A 34 -13.78 22.41 -5.51
C LEU A 34 -14.24 23.66 -6.27
N GLN A 35 -15.56 23.82 -6.41
CA GLN A 35 -16.16 24.98 -7.09
C GLN A 35 -16.01 26.30 -6.31
N GLN A 36 -15.75 26.23 -5.00
CA GLN A 36 -15.53 27.40 -4.14
C GLN A 36 -14.07 27.84 -4.20
N THR A 37 -13.79 29.14 -4.03
CA THR A 37 -12.45 29.70 -3.93
C THR A 37 -11.75 29.15 -2.68
N ALA A 38 -11.16 27.97 -2.82
CA ALA A 38 -10.49 27.27 -1.76
C ALA A 38 -9.15 27.99 -1.48
N ASP A 39 -8.87 28.29 -0.20
CA ASP A 39 -7.61 28.94 0.19
C ASP A 39 -6.43 28.04 -0.18
N LYS A 40 -5.69 28.40 -1.24
CA LYS A 40 -4.55 27.63 -1.75
C LYS A 40 -3.48 27.41 -0.68
N ARG A 41 -3.36 28.33 0.30
CA ARG A 41 -2.41 28.20 1.40
C ARG A 41 -2.78 27.04 2.31
N LEU A 42 -4.07 26.90 2.65
CA LEU A 42 -4.58 25.81 3.48
C LEU A 42 -4.23 24.43 2.92
N PHE A 43 -4.40 24.21 1.62
CA PHE A 43 -4.06 22.91 1.00
C PHE A 43 -2.55 22.69 0.86
N THR A 44 -1.77 23.77 0.74
CA THR A 44 -0.31 23.67 0.80
C THR A 44 0.14 23.21 2.20
N ASP A 45 -0.45 23.78 3.26
CA ASP A 45 -0.20 23.39 4.64
C ASP A 45 -0.67 21.95 4.91
N MET A 46 -1.86 21.58 4.44
CA MET A 46 -2.38 20.21 4.51
C MET A 46 -1.42 19.21 3.86
N ARG A 47 -0.97 19.48 2.63
CA ARG A 47 0.00 18.65 1.92
C ARG A 47 1.29 18.50 2.73
N ASN A 48 1.82 19.59 3.28
CA ASN A 48 3.05 19.57 4.08
C ASN A 48 2.88 18.76 5.37
N GLN A 49 1.74 18.89 6.06
CA GLN A 49 1.46 18.13 7.27
C GLN A 49 1.32 16.63 6.97
N ILE A 50 0.59 16.26 5.92
CA ILE A 50 0.45 14.86 5.49
C ILE A 50 1.82 14.29 5.09
N PHE A 51 2.60 15.04 4.31
CA PHE A 51 3.96 14.64 3.92
C PHE A 51 4.85 14.40 5.15
N ASN A 52 4.85 15.33 6.10
CA ASN A 52 5.63 15.19 7.33
C ASN A 52 5.15 14.01 8.17
N TYR A 53 3.84 13.79 8.26
CA TYR A 53 3.26 12.67 8.99
C TYR A 53 3.68 11.32 8.40
N MET A 54 3.59 11.15 7.08
CA MET A 54 3.97 9.91 6.41
C MET A 54 5.47 9.62 6.50
N ASN A 55 6.32 10.63 6.32
CA ASN A 55 7.76 10.47 6.19
C ASN A 55 8.55 10.61 7.50
N ASN A 56 7.99 11.24 8.54
CA ASN A 56 8.70 11.46 9.82
C ASN A 56 8.12 10.69 11.00
N THR A 57 7.02 9.94 10.80
CA THR A 57 6.51 8.98 11.79
C THR A 57 7.33 7.70 11.69
N ARG A 58 7.65 7.11 12.84
CA ARG A 58 8.22 5.77 12.93
C ARG A 58 7.09 4.76 12.98
N TRP A 59 6.98 3.93 11.95
CA TRP A 59 5.88 2.97 11.80
C TRP A 59 6.22 1.62 12.41
N THR A 60 7.46 1.17 12.31
CA THR A 60 7.94 -0.11 12.84
C THR A 60 9.22 0.07 13.67
N ASN A 61 9.71 -1.03 14.23
CA ASN A 61 10.97 -1.01 14.96
C ASN A 61 12.19 -1.21 14.05
N ASP A 62 11.98 -1.46 12.76
CA ASP A 62 13.04 -1.77 11.81
C ASP A 62 13.82 -0.52 11.42
N VAL A 63 15.08 -0.72 11.02
CA VAL A 63 15.97 0.38 10.64
C VAL A 63 16.17 0.33 9.14
N TYR A 64 15.74 1.39 8.46
CA TYR A 64 15.85 1.55 7.01
C TYR A 64 16.98 2.51 6.65
N LYS A 65 17.83 2.13 5.69
CA LYS A 65 18.68 3.09 4.98
C LYS A 65 17.84 3.95 4.04
N LEU A 66 18.40 5.06 3.57
CA LEU A 66 17.69 5.99 2.69
C LEU A 66 17.24 5.31 1.39
N GLU A 67 18.08 4.47 0.83
CA GLU A 67 17.84 3.67 -0.39
C GLU A 67 16.92 2.45 -0.16
N GLU A 68 16.68 2.07 1.09
CA GLU A 68 15.80 0.95 1.45
C GLU A 68 14.37 1.42 1.72
N ARG A 69 14.14 2.74 1.81
CA ARG A 69 12.81 3.31 2.08
C ARG A 69 11.83 2.94 0.98
N ILE A 70 10.60 2.64 1.39
CA ILE A 70 9.53 2.22 0.49
C ILE A 70 9.01 3.45 -0.25
N ASN A 71 9.16 3.45 -1.58
CA ASN A 71 8.64 4.51 -2.43
C ASN A 71 7.11 4.42 -2.48
N CYS A 72 6.43 5.50 -2.12
CA CYS A 72 4.97 5.56 -2.22
C CYS A 72 4.47 6.95 -2.59
N LYS A 73 3.23 6.99 -3.11
CA LYS A 73 2.58 8.22 -3.58
C LYS A 73 1.14 8.27 -3.12
N LEU A 74 0.74 9.41 -2.60
CA LEU A 74 -0.64 9.75 -2.27
C LEU A 74 -1.12 10.85 -3.22
N PHE A 75 -2.02 10.51 -4.13
CA PHE A 75 -2.73 11.47 -4.97
C PHE A 75 -4.11 11.72 -4.37
N ILE A 76 -4.25 12.83 -3.67
CA ILE A 76 -5.46 13.21 -2.94
C ILE A 76 -6.23 14.21 -3.78
N THR A 77 -7.37 13.81 -4.32
CA THR A 77 -8.29 14.70 -5.03
C THR A 77 -9.43 15.09 -4.09
N ILE A 78 -9.45 16.34 -3.63
CA ILE A 78 -10.53 16.85 -2.78
C ILE A 78 -11.77 17.06 -3.64
N THR A 79 -12.85 16.33 -3.31
CA THR A 79 -14.09 16.30 -4.11
C THR A 79 -15.12 17.29 -3.60
N SER A 80 -15.19 17.51 -2.29
CA SER A 80 -16.10 18.48 -1.68
C SER A 80 -15.64 18.93 -0.30
N MET A 81 -16.15 20.08 0.13
CA MET A 81 -16.02 20.62 1.49
C MET A 81 -17.42 20.84 2.05
N PRO A 82 -18.03 19.83 2.70
CA PRO A 82 -19.41 19.93 3.19
C PRO A 82 -19.61 21.05 4.20
N GLU A 83 -18.60 21.23 5.07
CA GLU A 83 -18.55 22.28 6.10
C GLU A 83 -17.12 22.83 6.16
N ILE A 84 -16.94 24.05 6.68
CA ILE A 84 -15.60 24.65 6.82
C ILE A 84 -14.73 23.74 7.69
N GLY A 85 -13.60 23.29 7.14
CA GLY A 85 -12.67 22.39 7.82
C GLY A 85 -13.02 20.90 7.72
N SER A 86 -14.13 20.54 7.06
CA SER A 86 -14.51 19.15 6.77
C SER A 86 -14.37 18.87 5.26
N TYR A 87 -13.70 17.79 4.91
CA TYR A 87 -13.36 17.46 3.53
C TYR A 87 -13.80 16.05 3.15
N ARG A 88 -14.20 15.88 1.89
CA ARG A 88 -14.30 14.58 1.24
C ARG A 88 -13.29 14.50 0.10
N ALA A 89 -12.68 13.33 -0.08
CA ALA A 89 -11.64 13.14 -1.09
C ALA A 89 -11.70 11.74 -1.71
N ASN A 90 -11.18 11.66 -2.93
CA ASN A 90 -10.77 10.40 -3.55
C ASN A 90 -9.25 10.35 -3.49
N VAL A 91 -8.68 9.27 -2.99
CA VAL A 91 -7.24 9.09 -2.85
C VAL A 91 -6.77 7.87 -3.61
N GLN A 92 -5.78 8.07 -4.47
CA GLN A 92 -5.02 6.98 -5.06
C GLN A 92 -3.74 6.77 -4.26
N VAL A 93 -3.57 5.57 -3.72
CA VAL A 93 -2.41 5.13 -2.94
C VAL A 93 -1.61 4.18 -3.81
N ILE A 94 -0.36 4.53 -4.07
CA ILE A 94 0.56 3.72 -4.87
C ILE A 94 1.82 3.45 -4.05
N SER A 95 2.31 2.20 -4.05
CA SER A 95 3.67 1.88 -3.60
C SER A 95 4.42 1.10 -4.66
N SER A 96 5.72 1.32 -4.74
CA SER A 96 6.62 0.61 -5.65
C SER A 96 7.88 0.16 -4.94
N ARG A 97 8.52 -0.85 -5.51
CA ARG A 97 9.85 -1.30 -5.11
C ARG A 97 10.73 -1.51 -6.34
N PRO A 98 12.06 -1.38 -6.22
CA PRO A 98 12.98 -1.71 -7.29
C PRO A 98 13.04 -3.23 -7.50
N VAL A 99 13.18 -3.64 -8.76
CA VAL A 99 13.47 -5.01 -9.16
C VAL A 99 14.98 -5.23 -9.12
N TYR A 100 15.42 -6.26 -8.40
CA TYR A 100 16.83 -6.50 -8.12
C TYR A 100 17.69 -6.57 -9.39
N GLY A 101 18.82 -5.86 -9.38
CA GLY A 101 19.77 -5.85 -10.49
C GLY A 101 19.30 -5.06 -11.73
N THR A 102 18.24 -4.27 -11.62
CA THR A 102 17.70 -3.46 -12.73
C THR A 102 17.37 -2.03 -12.30
N SER A 103 17.13 -1.15 -13.26
CA SER A 103 16.58 0.20 -13.01
C SER A 103 15.05 0.21 -13.03
N TYR A 104 14.40 -0.96 -13.09
CA TYR A 104 12.96 -1.07 -13.22
C TYR A 104 12.30 -1.07 -11.84
N GLU A 105 11.26 -0.25 -11.66
CA GLU A 105 10.41 -0.27 -10.48
C GLU A 105 9.10 -0.98 -10.79
N THR A 106 8.68 -1.83 -9.85
CA THR A 106 7.43 -2.58 -9.93
C THR A 106 6.45 -2.06 -8.88
N ILE A 107 5.19 -1.84 -9.28
CA ILE A 107 4.13 -1.38 -8.39
C ILE A 107 3.67 -2.55 -7.52
N VAL A 108 3.69 -2.38 -6.20
CA VAL A 108 3.24 -3.41 -5.23
C VAL A 108 1.78 -3.18 -4.86
N LEU A 109 1.43 -1.95 -4.50
CA LEU A 109 0.07 -1.52 -4.18
C LEU A 109 -0.36 -0.45 -5.17
N SER A 110 -1.57 -0.58 -5.71
CA SER A 110 -2.30 0.49 -6.38
C SER A 110 -3.76 0.40 -5.94
N ASN A 111 -4.21 1.32 -5.11
CA ASN A 111 -5.57 1.32 -4.57
C ASN A 111 -6.21 2.69 -4.72
N ILE A 112 -7.48 2.71 -5.16
CA ILE A 112 -8.30 3.93 -5.19
C ILE A 112 -9.33 3.85 -4.08
N ASP A 113 -9.20 4.75 -3.11
CA ASP A 113 -10.11 4.92 -1.99
C ASP A 113 -10.98 6.16 -2.19
N LYS A 114 -12.29 5.95 -2.28
CA LYS A 114 -13.27 7.04 -2.51
C LYS A 114 -13.96 7.51 -1.22
N ASP A 115 -13.65 6.86 -0.10
CA ASP A 115 -14.33 7.05 1.17
C ASP A 115 -13.42 7.77 2.17
N TRP A 116 -12.67 8.78 1.70
CA TRP A 116 -11.97 9.70 2.59
C TRP A 116 -12.92 10.81 3.00
N ALA A 117 -13.25 10.86 4.29
CA ALA A 117 -13.95 11.96 4.92
C ALA A 117 -13.17 12.35 6.18
N PHE A 118 -12.75 13.59 6.32
CA PHE A 118 -11.89 13.98 7.43
C PHE A 118 -11.96 15.48 7.72
N GLU A 119 -11.64 15.84 8.97
CA GLU A 119 -11.44 17.22 9.37
C GLU A 119 -9.97 17.63 9.23
N PHE A 120 -9.74 18.88 8.84
CA PHE A 120 -8.42 19.49 8.85
C PHE A 120 -8.47 20.98 9.17
N THR A 121 -7.62 21.41 10.10
CA THR A 121 -7.38 22.82 10.40
C THR A 121 -5.90 23.06 10.63
N ASN A 122 -5.40 24.25 10.28
CA ASN A 122 -3.99 24.61 10.50
C ASN A 122 -3.59 24.67 11.98
N ALA A 123 -4.55 24.79 12.89
CA ALA A 123 -4.31 24.89 14.32
C ALA A 123 -4.02 23.53 14.98
N GLN A 124 -4.45 22.42 14.35
CA GLN A 124 -4.32 21.09 14.92
C GLN A 124 -3.27 20.27 14.14
N PRO A 125 -2.09 20.02 14.71
CA PRO A 125 -1.10 19.17 14.07
C PRO A 125 -1.59 17.71 14.03
N LEU A 126 -1.24 17.00 12.96
CA LEU A 126 -1.45 15.55 12.89
C LEU A 126 -0.58 14.84 13.93
N GLN A 127 -1.22 14.09 14.83
CA GLN A 127 -0.54 13.33 15.89
C GLN A 127 -0.72 11.84 15.66
N TYR A 128 0.39 11.11 15.65
CA TYR A 128 0.39 9.66 15.60
C TYR A 128 0.21 9.10 17.01
N SER A 129 -0.68 8.12 17.14
CA SER A 129 -0.84 7.32 18.34
C SER A 129 -1.12 5.89 17.91
N GLU A 130 -0.31 4.95 18.43
CA GLU A 130 -0.42 3.54 18.10
C GLU A 130 -1.69 2.91 18.69
N ASN A 131 -2.09 3.35 19.88
CA ASN A 131 -3.15 2.71 20.67
C ASN A 131 -4.40 3.57 20.83
N SER A 132 -4.49 4.71 20.13
CA SER A 132 -5.61 5.63 20.33
C SER A 132 -5.97 6.36 19.04
N PHE A 133 -7.27 6.55 18.85
CA PHE A 133 -7.77 7.44 17.83
C PHE A 133 -7.44 8.89 18.18
N THR A 134 -6.80 9.62 17.27
CA THR A 134 -6.52 11.06 17.39
C THR A 134 -7.42 11.86 16.45
N SER A 135 -7.38 11.53 15.16
CA SER A 135 -8.29 12.05 14.13
C SER A 135 -8.49 11.01 13.03
N ASN A 136 -9.55 11.16 12.24
CA ASN A 136 -9.77 10.25 11.12
C ASN A 136 -8.71 10.42 10.03
N LEU A 137 -8.20 11.65 9.79
CA LEU A 137 -7.09 11.87 8.85
C LEU A 137 -5.81 11.13 9.29
N ALA A 138 -5.44 11.22 10.56
CA ALA A 138 -4.28 10.50 11.11
C ALA A 138 -4.47 8.98 10.99
N SER A 139 -5.70 8.49 11.23
CA SER A 139 -6.04 7.06 11.11
C SER A 139 -6.00 6.56 9.66
N LEU A 140 -6.53 7.34 8.70
CA LEU A 140 -6.45 7.05 7.27
C LEU A 140 -4.99 6.90 6.81
N LEU A 141 -4.14 7.85 7.20
CA LEU A 141 -2.72 7.84 6.86
C LEU A 141 -1.98 6.68 7.52
N SER A 142 -2.22 6.43 8.80
CA SER A 142 -1.61 5.31 9.53
C SER A 142 -2.00 3.96 8.95
N PHE A 143 -3.27 3.78 8.59
CA PHE A 143 -3.75 2.57 7.95
C PHE A 143 -2.99 2.28 6.64
N TYR A 144 -2.86 3.29 5.77
CA TYR A 144 -2.15 3.11 4.51
C TYR A 144 -0.64 2.95 4.68
N ALA A 145 -0.03 3.61 5.68
CA ALA A 145 1.37 3.38 6.00
C ALA A 145 1.63 1.91 6.35
N TYR A 146 0.82 1.33 7.26
CA TYR A 146 0.94 -0.08 7.63
C TYR A 146 0.61 -1.04 6.49
N LEU A 147 -0.38 -0.72 5.66
CA LEU A 147 -0.71 -1.53 4.48
C LEU A 147 0.46 -1.54 3.47
N ILE A 148 1.04 -0.38 3.19
CA ILE A 148 2.21 -0.23 2.30
C ILE A 148 3.39 -1.05 2.83
N ILE A 149 3.72 -0.90 4.12
CA ILE A 149 4.83 -1.62 4.75
C ILE A 149 4.59 -3.12 4.72
N GLY A 150 3.40 -3.57 5.10
CA GLY A 150 3.08 -4.99 5.12
C GLY A 150 3.17 -5.63 3.74
N MET A 151 2.65 -4.96 2.70
CA MET A 151 2.70 -5.48 1.33
C MET A 151 4.13 -5.50 0.79
N ASP A 152 4.94 -4.49 1.09
CA ASP A 152 6.35 -4.47 0.72
C ASP A 152 7.11 -5.64 1.36
N MET A 153 6.94 -5.85 2.67
CA MET A 153 7.57 -6.96 3.40
C MET A 153 7.16 -8.34 2.87
N ASP A 154 5.90 -8.53 2.48
CA ASP A 154 5.44 -9.77 1.85
C ASP A 154 6.10 -10.02 0.49
N THR A 155 6.63 -8.98 -0.19
CA THR A 155 7.39 -9.18 -1.44
C THR A 155 8.82 -9.67 -1.20
N PHE A 156 9.37 -9.50 0.01
CA PHE A 156 10.75 -9.87 0.34
C PHE A 156 10.85 -11.15 1.17
N ALA A 157 9.82 -11.48 1.94
CA ALA A 157 9.74 -12.69 2.75
C ALA A 157 8.30 -13.24 2.77
N GLU A 158 8.16 -14.56 2.78
CA GLU A 158 6.86 -15.21 2.93
C GLU A 158 6.17 -14.73 4.20
N LYS A 159 5.03 -14.05 4.03
CA LYS A 159 4.20 -13.52 5.12
C LYS A 159 4.94 -12.51 6.03
N GLY A 160 5.99 -11.85 5.52
CA GLY A 160 6.77 -10.86 6.26
C GLY A 160 5.94 -9.69 6.81
N GLY A 161 4.86 -9.32 6.12
CA GLY A 161 4.01 -8.17 6.47
C GLY A 161 3.04 -8.36 7.63
N SER A 162 3.00 -9.56 8.24
CA SER A 162 1.93 -9.93 9.19
C SER A 162 1.80 -8.93 10.36
N ARG A 163 2.93 -8.51 10.95
CA ARG A 163 2.93 -7.53 12.05
C ARG A 163 2.38 -6.16 11.62
N ALA A 164 2.66 -5.72 10.40
CA ALA A 164 2.17 -4.45 9.90
C ALA A 164 0.65 -4.53 9.64
N TYR A 165 0.17 -5.64 9.10
CA TYR A 165 -1.27 -5.84 8.94
C TYR A 165 -2.02 -5.91 10.27
N ASP A 166 -1.42 -6.49 11.32
CA ASP A 166 -2.00 -6.47 12.67
C ASP A 166 -2.20 -5.01 13.14
N ARG A 167 -1.19 -4.16 12.93
CA ARG A 167 -1.30 -2.72 13.23
C ARG A 167 -2.34 -2.01 12.38
N ALA A 168 -2.48 -2.36 11.10
CA ALA A 168 -3.55 -1.80 10.26
C ALA A 168 -4.95 -2.19 10.77
N VAL A 169 -5.11 -3.41 11.29
CA VAL A 169 -6.35 -3.87 11.95
C VAL A 169 -6.59 -3.08 13.24
N ASP A 170 -5.56 -2.85 14.06
CA ASP A 170 -5.66 -2.04 15.28
C ASP A 170 -6.15 -0.62 14.97
N VAL A 171 -5.58 0.03 13.94
CA VAL A 171 -6.01 1.36 13.48
C VAL A 171 -7.49 1.35 13.07
N MET A 172 -7.91 0.36 12.26
CA MET A 172 -9.32 0.22 11.86
C MET A 172 -10.24 0.07 13.09
N ASN A 173 -9.87 -0.80 14.04
CA ASN A 173 -10.65 -1.05 15.24
C ASN A 173 -10.75 0.20 16.12
N ASN A 174 -9.67 0.98 16.26
CA ASN A 174 -9.65 2.23 17.00
C ASN A 174 -10.62 3.27 16.42
N VAL A 175 -10.73 3.36 15.09
CA VAL A 175 -11.71 4.25 14.43
C VAL A 175 -13.13 3.78 14.67
N VAL A 176 -13.41 2.48 14.48
CA VAL A 176 -14.76 1.91 14.68
C VAL A 176 -15.23 2.08 16.13
N ALA A 177 -14.32 1.93 17.10
CA ALA A 177 -14.62 2.07 18.52
C ALA A 177 -15.08 3.48 18.93
N GLN A 178 -14.74 4.53 18.17
CA GLN A 178 -15.22 5.89 18.44
C GLN A 178 -16.72 6.07 18.18
N GLY A 179 -17.37 5.13 17.50
CA GLY A 179 -18.79 5.24 17.12
C GLY A 179 -19.09 6.34 16.09
N GLN A 180 -18.07 7.03 15.59
CA GLN A 180 -18.21 8.01 14.50
C GLN A 180 -18.56 7.29 13.20
N ASN A 181 -19.42 7.91 12.39
CA ASN A 181 -19.84 7.35 11.11
C ASN A 181 -18.86 7.69 9.96
N ASN A 182 -17.57 7.41 10.19
CA ASN A 182 -16.55 7.56 9.16
C ASN A 182 -16.70 6.42 8.14
N PRO A 183 -16.90 6.72 6.85
CA PRO A 183 -17.18 5.71 5.82
C PRO A 183 -15.91 4.91 5.49
N GLY A 184 -16.06 3.67 5.04
CA GLY A 184 -15.00 2.84 4.50
C GLY A 184 -14.28 1.93 5.52
N TRP A 185 -14.71 1.95 6.79
CA TRP A 185 -14.10 1.20 7.88
C TRP A 185 -14.90 -0.05 8.29
N LYS A 186 -16.10 -0.26 7.73
CA LYS A 186 -17.00 -1.37 8.12
C LYS A 186 -17.33 -2.28 6.94
N ALA A 187 -17.58 -3.56 7.24
CA ALA A 187 -17.86 -4.59 6.24
C ALA A 187 -19.08 -4.28 5.34
N PHE A 188 -20.11 -3.66 5.90
CA PHE A 188 -21.39 -3.40 5.23
C PHE A 188 -21.42 -2.10 4.40
N GLU A 189 -20.30 -1.40 4.28
CA GLU A 189 -20.18 -0.15 3.51
C GLU A 189 -19.74 -0.38 2.06
N GLY A 190 -19.78 -1.64 1.60
CA GLY A 190 -19.41 -2.05 0.24
C GLY A 190 -18.35 -3.14 0.21
N THR A 191 -17.98 -3.59 -0.99
CA THR A 191 -16.97 -4.64 -1.22
C THR A 191 -15.59 -4.08 -1.60
N ARG A 192 -15.48 -2.75 -1.67
CA ARG A 192 -14.27 -2.01 -2.05
C ARG A 192 -13.94 -0.96 -0.99
N ASN A 193 -13.53 -1.41 0.20
CA ASN A 193 -13.23 -0.53 1.32
C ASN A 193 -12.01 -1.03 2.12
N ARG A 194 -11.57 -0.20 3.07
CA ARG A 194 -10.38 -0.47 3.89
C ARG A 194 -10.56 -1.70 4.77
N TYR A 195 -11.78 -1.93 5.26
CA TYR A 195 -12.13 -3.15 6.00
C TYR A 195 -11.77 -4.41 5.21
N TRP A 196 -12.24 -4.54 3.96
CA TRP A 196 -11.97 -5.73 3.16
C TRP A 196 -10.50 -5.83 2.73
N LEU A 197 -9.81 -4.72 2.49
CA LEU A 197 -8.38 -4.75 2.16
C LEU A 197 -7.56 -5.41 3.27
N VAL A 198 -7.71 -4.98 4.52
CA VAL A 198 -6.89 -5.49 5.63
C VAL A 198 -7.36 -6.86 6.11
N THR A 199 -8.67 -7.09 6.21
CA THR A 199 -9.18 -8.38 6.70
C THR A 199 -8.91 -9.51 5.71
N ASN A 200 -8.87 -9.23 4.40
CA ASN A 200 -8.49 -10.24 3.41
C ASN A 200 -7.02 -10.66 3.54
N LEU A 201 -6.13 -9.76 3.96
CA LEU A 201 -4.70 -10.06 4.19
C LEU A 201 -4.46 -10.92 5.45
N GLN A 202 -5.43 -10.94 6.35
CA GLN A 202 -5.40 -11.71 7.60
C GLN A 202 -6.16 -13.05 7.51
N ASP A 203 -7.01 -13.23 6.48
CA ASP A 203 -7.80 -14.45 6.31
C ASP A 203 -6.90 -15.63 5.87
N PRO A 204 -6.79 -16.71 6.66
CA PRO A 204 -5.99 -17.88 6.29
C PRO A 204 -6.41 -18.54 4.98
N GLN A 205 -7.68 -18.40 4.56
CA GLN A 205 -8.18 -18.94 3.30
C GLN A 205 -7.71 -18.13 2.08
N LEU A 206 -7.28 -16.88 2.28
CA LEU A 206 -6.78 -15.97 1.24
C LEU A 206 -5.25 -15.85 1.26
N GLU A 207 -4.60 -16.53 2.19
CA GLU A 207 -3.15 -16.59 2.34
C GLU A 207 -2.37 -16.87 1.04
N PRO A 208 -2.84 -17.73 0.10
CA PRO A 208 -2.14 -17.94 -1.16
C PRO A 208 -1.89 -16.66 -1.97
N VAL A 209 -2.68 -15.59 -1.79
CA VAL A 209 -2.40 -14.28 -2.43
C VAL A 209 -1.13 -13.64 -1.86
N ARG A 210 -0.88 -13.76 -0.56
CA ARG A 210 0.35 -13.24 0.07
C ARG A 210 1.57 -14.05 -0.36
N SER A 211 1.45 -15.37 -0.42
CA SER A 211 2.50 -16.23 -0.97
C SER A 211 2.75 -15.97 -2.46
N ALA A 212 1.71 -15.59 -3.22
CA ALA A 212 1.86 -15.14 -4.60
C ALA A 212 2.64 -13.81 -4.69
N LEU A 213 2.50 -12.87 -3.75
CA LEU A 213 3.31 -11.63 -3.73
C LEU A 213 4.80 -11.95 -3.61
N TYR A 214 5.19 -12.82 -2.67
CA TYR A 214 6.57 -13.26 -2.53
C TYR A 214 7.09 -13.95 -3.79
N THR A 215 6.32 -14.92 -4.30
CA THR A 215 6.71 -15.70 -5.49
C THR A 215 6.88 -14.80 -6.72
N TYR A 216 5.93 -13.89 -6.94
CA TYR A 216 5.94 -12.95 -8.06
C TYR A 216 7.16 -12.03 -8.02
N HIS A 217 7.46 -11.44 -6.87
CA HIS A 217 8.51 -10.43 -6.77
C HIS A 217 9.89 -11.06 -6.52
N ARG A 218 10.07 -11.80 -5.41
CA ARG A 218 11.37 -12.29 -4.98
C ARG A 218 11.92 -13.41 -5.84
N THR A 219 11.06 -14.36 -6.23
CA THR A 219 11.48 -15.53 -7.03
C THR A 219 11.18 -15.36 -8.52
N GLY A 220 10.38 -14.35 -8.88
CA GLY A 220 10.07 -14.00 -10.26
C GLY A 220 10.86 -12.77 -10.70
N MET A 221 10.30 -11.58 -10.48
CA MET A 221 10.85 -10.33 -11.01
C MET A 221 12.32 -10.10 -10.65
N ASP A 222 12.74 -10.38 -9.41
CA ASP A 222 14.11 -10.18 -8.94
C ASP A 222 15.15 -11.09 -9.60
N VAL A 223 14.73 -12.14 -10.31
CA VAL A 223 15.64 -13.01 -11.09
C VAL A 223 15.50 -12.81 -12.60
N PHE A 224 14.58 -11.95 -13.05
CA PHE A 224 14.23 -11.77 -14.48
C PHE A 224 15.45 -11.47 -15.36
N ALA A 225 16.34 -10.59 -14.91
CA ALA A 225 17.52 -10.19 -15.67
C ALA A 225 18.48 -11.35 -16.00
N THR A 226 18.48 -12.39 -15.15
CA THR A 226 19.39 -13.54 -15.30
C THR A 226 18.68 -14.79 -15.82
N LYS A 227 17.39 -14.97 -15.47
CA LYS A 227 16.61 -16.17 -15.76
C LYS A 227 15.16 -15.81 -16.17
N PRO A 228 14.98 -15.28 -17.40
CA PRO A 228 13.66 -14.82 -17.85
C PRO A 228 12.64 -15.97 -17.98
N GLU A 229 13.05 -17.16 -18.40
CA GLU A 229 12.14 -18.31 -18.52
C GLU A 229 11.66 -18.80 -17.14
N ASP A 230 12.57 -19.00 -16.19
CA ASP A 230 12.21 -19.35 -14.79
C ASP A 230 11.28 -18.31 -14.17
N THR A 231 11.49 -17.03 -14.49
CA THR A 231 10.63 -15.94 -14.01
C THR A 231 9.19 -16.10 -14.49
N ARG A 232 8.99 -16.41 -15.78
CA ARG A 232 7.65 -16.60 -16.35
C ARG A 232 6.95 -17.79 -15.70
N VAL A 233 7.67 -18.88 -15.46
CA VAL A 233 7.15 -20.06 -14.75
C VAL A 233 6.73 -19.71 -13.33
N ASN A 234 7.57 -18.98 -12.59
CA ASN A 234 7.26 -18.56 -11.21
C ASN A 234 6.07 -17.60 -11.15
N ILE A 235 5.94 -16.69 -12.11
CA ILE A 235 4.79 -15.80 -12.22
C ILE A 235 3.51 -16.60 -12.51
N LEU A 236 3.54 -17.59 -13.41
CA LEU A 236 2.40 -18.48 -13.63
C LEU A 236 2.02 -19.26 -12.37
N ASN A 237 3.00 -19.70 -11.58
CA ASN A 237 2.75 -20.34 -10.29
C ASN A 237 2.10 -19.41 -9.27
N ALA A 238 2.57 -18.16 -9.18
CA ALA A 238 1.93 -17.12 -8.35
C ALA A 238 0.46 -16.90 -8.77
N LEU A 239 0.20 -16.81 -10.07
CA LEU A 239 -1.16 -16.65 -10.60
C LEU A 239 -2.07 -17.86 -10.30
N ARG A 240 -1.55 -19.08 -10.26
CA ARG A 240 -2.31 -20.28 -9.83
C ARG A 240 -2.72 -20.21 -8.36
N GLY A 241 -1.86 -19.68 -7.49
CA GLY A 241 -2.21 -19.41 -6.09
C GLY A 241 -3.36 -18.40 -5.97
N ILE A 242 -3.31 -17.34 -6.79
CA ILE A 242 -4.40 -16.35 -6.88
C ILE A 242 -5.67 -16.97 -7.45
N GLN A 243 -5.57 -17.88 -8.43
CA GLN A 243 -6.72 -18.59 -9.01
C GLN A 243 -7.42 -19.47 -7.97
N GLN A 244 -6.67 -20.18 -7.12
CA GLN A 244 -7.25 -20.95 -6.02
C GLN A 244 -8.15 -20.07 -5.14
N VAL A 245 -7.66 -18.87 -4.79
CA VAL A 245 -8.39 -17.92 -3.98
C VAL A 245 -9.58 -17.32 -4.73
N SER A 246 -9.41 -16.97 -6.00
CA SER A 246 -10.48 -16.43 -6.85
C SER A 246 -11.63 -17.42 -7.03
N ARG A 247 -11.34 -18.72 -7.17
CA ARG A 247 -12.36 -19.78 -7.21
C ARG A 247 -13.05 -19.99 -5.86
N LEU A 248 -12.32 -19.88 -4.76
CA LEU A 248 -12.85 -20.08 -3.41
C LEU A 248 -13.73 -18.92 -2.94
N LYS A 249 -13.25 -17.68 -3.11
CA LYS A 249 -13.95 -16.44 -2.76
C LYS A 249 -13.79 -15.42 -3.91
N PRO A 250 -14.66 -15.48 -4.94
CA PRO A 250 -14.63 -14.55 -6.05
C PRO A 250 -14.82 -13.09 -5.60
N GLY A 251 -14.13 -12.16 -6.27
CA GLY A 251 -14.32 -10.72 -6.05
C GLY A 251 -13.71 -10.15 -4.76
N THR A 252 -12.86 -10.91 -4.08
CA THR A 252 -12.10 -10.45 -2.90
C THR A 252 -11.28 -9.19 -3.21
N ALA A 253 -11.16 -8.31 -2.21
CA ALA A 253 -10.53 -7.02 -2.39
C ALA A 253 -9.04 -7.15 -2.70
N ILE A 254 -8.37 -8.10 -2.07
CA ILE A 254 -6.92 -8.30 -2.24
C ILE A 254 -6.56 -8.84 -3.64
N VAL A 255 -7.38 -9.72 -4.22
CA VAL A 255 -7.18 -10.23 -5.59
C VAL A 255 -7.34 -9.09 -6.60
N ARG A 256 -8.38 -8.28 -6.45
CA ARG A 256 -8.58 -7.10 -7.30
C ARG A 256 -7.41 -6.13 -7.19
N ASN A 257 -6.95 -5.86 -5.97
CA ASN A 257 -5.82 -4.95 -5.74
C ASN A 257 -4.52 -5.44 -6.40
N PHE A 258 -4.27 -6.75 -6.38
CA PHE A 258 -3.15 -7.34 -7.12
C PHE A 258 -3.24 -7.02 -8.62
N PHE A 259 -4.40 -7.22 -9.25
CA PHE A 259 -4.54 -6.93 -10.69
C PHE A 259 -4.56 -5.45 -11.05
N GLU A 260 -5.04 -4.58 -10.14
CA GLU A 260 -4.91 -3.13 -10.27
C GLU A 260 -3.44 -2.68 -10.34
N ALA A 261 -2.54 -3.39 -9.65
CA ALA A 261 -1.09 -3.14 -9.73
C ALA A 261 -0.41 -3.86 -10.91
N LYS A 262 -0.83 -5.10 -11.23
CA LYS A 262 -0.03 -6.03 -12.03
C LYS A 262 -0.50 -6.29 -13.46
N SER A 263 -1.73 -5.93 -13.82
CA SER A 263 -2.31 -6.26 -15.13
C SER A 263 -1.41 -5.87 -16.33
N GLY A 264 -0.88 -4.65 -16.34
CA GLY A 264 0.02 -4.19 -17.41
C GLY A 264 1.40 -4.87 -17.38
N GLU A 265 1.98 -5.06 -16.19
CA GLU A 265 3.27 -5.74 -15.99
C GLU A 265 3.20 -7.20 -16.45
N LEU A 266 2.11 -7.90 -16.12
CA LEU A 266 1.84 -9.27 -16.54
C LEU A 266 1.85 -9.43 -18.07
N VAL A 267 1.26 -8.49 -18.81
CA VAL A 267 1.29 -8.55 -20.28
C VAL A 267 2.71 -8.44 -20.81
N ASN A 268 3.46 -7.46 -20.34
CA ASN A 268 4.85 -7.23 -20.78
C ASN A 268 5.74 -8.41 -20.42
N VAL A 269 5.58 -8.91 -19.19
CA VAL A 269 6.34 -10.03 -18.68
C VAL A 269 5.97 -11.30 -19.40
N LEU A 270 4.71 -11.59 -19.74
CA LEU A 270 4.31 -12.88 -20.33
C LEU A 270 4.35 -12.92 -21.87
N ARG A 271 4.42 -11.76 -22.56
CA ARG A 271 4.52 -11.71 -24.04
C ARG A 271 5.77 -12.39 -24.60
N GLY A 272 6.84 -12.52 -23.84
CA GLY A 272 8.04 -13.26 -24.28
C GLY A 272 7.99 -14.77 -23.99
N ALA A 273 6.88 -15.32 -23.50
CA ALA A 273 6.81 -16.73 -23.07
C ALA A 273 6.65 -17.66 -24.28
N ALA A 274 6.90 -18.95 -24.08
CA ALA A 274 6.64 -19.97 -25.08
C ALA A 274 5.15 -19.94 -25.51
N PRO A 275 4.81 -20.30 -26.77
CA PRO A 275 3.44 -20.19 -27.28
C PRO A 275 2.39 -20.92 -26.42
N ALA A 276 2.72 -22.09 -25.87
CA ALA A 276 1.83 -22.83 -24.97
C ALA A 276 1.56 -22.08 -23.66
N ASP A 277 2.60 -21.47 -23.08
CA ASP A 277 2.50 -20.71 -21.83
C ASP A 277 1.77 -19.38 -22.04
N LYS A 278 1.92 -18.73 -23.20
CA LYS A 278 1.11 -17.56 -23.57
C LYS A 278 -0.39 -17.88 -23.56
N GLN A 279 -0.77 -19.00 -24.17
CA GLN A 279 -2.16 -19.43 -24.21
C GLN A 279 -2.68 -19.78 -22.81
N ALA A 280 -1.89 -20.51 -22.02
CA ALA A 280 -2.24 -20.86 -20.65
C ALA A 280 -2.39 -19.60 -19.76
N ALA A 281 -1.47 -18.64 -19.87
CA ALA A 281 -1.52 -17.36 -19.19
C ALA A 281 -2.79 -16.59 -19.55
N PHE A 282 -3.10 -16.47 -20.83
CA PHE A 282 -4.27 -15.74 -21.31
C PHE A 282 -5.57 -16.34 -20.76
N LEU A 283 -5.72 -17.67 -20.82
CA LEU A 283 -6.90 -18.36 -20.29
C LEU A 283 -7.03 -18.17 -18.77
N LEU A 284 -5.91 -18.32 -18.05
CA LEU A 284 -5.86 -18.13 -16.59
C LEU A 284 -6.26 -16.71 -16.20
N LEU A 285 -5.68 -15.69 -16.83
CA LEU A 285 -5.94 -14.29 -16.53
C LEU A 285 -7.37 -13.88 -16.91
N SER A 286 -7.92 -14.42 -18.00
CA SER A 286 -9.31 -14.19 -18.39
C SER A 286 -10.32 -14.78 -17.39
N GLU A 287 -9.96 -15.86 -16.69
CA GLU A 287 -10.78 -16.44 -15.63
C GLU A 287 -10.75 -15.59 -14.35
N ILE A 288 -9.56 -15.18 -13.91
CA ILE A 288 -9.37 -14.60 -12.57
C ILE A 288 -9.45 -13.06 -12.54
N ASP A 289 -9.29 -12.41 -13.69
CA ASP A 289 -9.44 -10.96 -13.87
C ASP A 289 -10.15 -10.64 -15.21
N PRO A 290 -11.44 -10.99 -15.33
CA PRO A 290 -12.18 -10.86 -16.58
C PRO A 290 -12.29 -9.41 -17.07
N THR A 291 -12.21 -8.42 -16.16
CA THR A 291 -12.32 -7.00 -16.50
C THR A 291 -11.14 -6.48 -17.33
N ASN A 292 -9.99 -7.15 -17.31
CA ASN A 292 -8.81 -6.77 -18.07
C ASN A 292 -8.50 -7.71 -19.26
N THR A 293 -9.45 -8.56 -19.67
CA THR A 293 -9.26 -9.53 -20.77
C THR A 293 -8.75 -8.87 -22.06
N THR A 294 -9.24 -7.68 -22.41
CA THR A 294 -8.77 -6.91 -23.58
C THR A 294 -7.28 -6.57 -23.46
N THR A 295 -6.82 -6.17 -22.27
CA THR A 295 -5.40 -5.92 -21.98
C THR A 295 -4.60 -7.21 -22.15
N TYR A 296 -5.09 -8.33 -21.62
CA TYR A 296 -4.41 -9.63 -21.69
C TYR A 296 -4.32 -10.24 -23.08
N SER A 297 -5.19 -9.85 -24.02
CA SER A 297 -5.05 -10.23 -25.44
C SER A 297 -3.69 -9.82 -26.03
N GLY A 298 -3.04 -8.81 -25.45
CA GLY A 298 -1.69 -8.38 -25.80
C GLY A 298 -0.59 -9.40 -25.49
N ILE A 299 -0.87 -10.48 -24.75
CA ILE A 299 0.08 -11.60 -24.51
C ILE A 299 0.21 -12.49 -25.75
N LEU A 300 -0.88 -12.64 -26.51
CA LEU A 300 -0.96 -13.50 -27.68
C LEU A 300 -0.35 -12.88 -28.94
N LYS A 301 -0.08 -11.57 -28.89
CA LYS A 301 0.66 -10.83 -29.92
C LYS A 301 2.16 -11.08 -29.78
#